data_AF-W4PCD8-F1
#
_entry.id   AF-W4PCD8-F1
#
_cell.length_a   1.000
_cell.length_b   1.000
_cell.length_c   1.000
_cell.angle_alpha   90.00
_cell.angle_beta   90.00
_cell.angle_gamma   90.00
#
_symmetry.space_group_name_H-M   'P 1'
#
loop_
_entity.id
_entity.type
_entity.pdbx_description
1 polymer ?
#
loop_
_entity_poly.entity_id
_entity_poly.type
_entity_poly.pdbx_seq_one_letter_code
_entity_poly.pdbx_strand_id
1 'polypeptide(L)' 'MDFSDDRIAEMYRTETPQRGTAKAYSGLYKREFTEEDSEIRIIKDEKKRPLLTINGLSITDWCEQKWKQLINRNRSQRL' A
#
# COMPACT_ATOMS: atom_id res chain seq x y z
N MET A 1 -4.30 3.56 -7.15
CA MET A 1 -2.82 3.74 -7.14
C MET A 1 -2.22 2.88 -8.24
N ASP A 2 -1.26 3.44 -8.98
CA ASP A 2 -0.61 2.82 -10.14
C ASP A 2 0.84 2.40 -9.82
N PHE A 3 1.08 1.83 -8.64
CA PHE A 3 2.39 1.30 -8.30
C PHE A 3 2.54 -0.12 -8.86
N SER A 4 3.69 -0.38 -9.49
CA SER A 4 4.11 -1.72 -9.88
C SER A 4 4.29 -2.61 -8.65
N ASP A 5 4.08 -3.92 -8.82
CA ASP A 5 4.23 -4.91 -7.75
C ASP A 5 5.64 -4.85 -7.11
N ASP A 6 6.70 -4.76 -7.93
CA ASP A 6 8.07 -4.60 -7.44
C ASP A 6 8.27 -3.34 -6.59
N ARG A 7 7.64 -2.23 -6.98
CA ARG A 7 7.71 -0.97 -6.22
C ARG A 7 7.00 -1.10 -4.88
N ILE A 8 5.85 -1.76 -4.84
CA ILE A 8 5.12 -2.06 -3.59
C ILE A 8 5.96 -2.96 -2.67
N ALA A 9 6.61 -3.98 -3.23
CA ALA A 9 7.49 -4.89 -2.48
C ALA A 9 8.74 -4.17 -1.94
N GLU A 10 9.34 -3.29 -2.73
CA GLU A 10 10.45 -2.44 -2.31
C GLU A 10 10.02 -1.51 -1.16
N MET A 11 8.91 -0.78 -1.33
CA MET A 11 8.34 0.08 -0.29
C MET A 11 8.06 -0.67 1.00
N TYR A 12 7.58 -1.92 0.93
CA TYR A 12 7.38 -2.75 2.12
C TYR A 12 8.71 -3.16 2.79
N ARG A 13 9.75 -3.44 1.99
CA ARG A 13 11.08 -3.83 2.51
C ARG A 13 11.79 -2.66 3.17
N THR A 14 11.82 -1.51 2.49
CA THR A 14 12.59 -0.32 2.88
C THR A 14 11.77 0.66 3.73
N GLU A 15 10.44 0.51 3.76
CA GLU A 15 9.50 1.43 4.39
C GLU A 15 9.75 2.87 3.93
N THR A 16 10.17 3.06 2.68
CA THR A 16 10.46 4.40 2.12
C THR A 16 9.17 5.08 1.68
N PRO A 17 8.96 6.36 2.05
CA PRO A 17 7.87 7.15 1.49
C PRO A 17 8.09 7.38 -0.01
N GLN A 18 7.00 7.37 -0.76
CA GLN A 18 6.96 7.67 -2.19
C GLN A 18 5.94 8.78 -2.42
N ARG A 19 6.31 9.78 -3.22
CA ARG A 19 5.37 10.81 -3.64
C ARG A 19 4.63 10.35 -4.87
N GLY A 20 3.31 10.49 -4.87
CA GLY A 20 2.49 10.15 -6.03
C GLY A 20 1.01 10.40 -5.80
N THR A 21 0.21 10.11 -6.82
CA THR A 21 -1.24 10.26 -6.75
C THR A 21 -1.85 9.11 -5.96
N ALA A 22 -2.43 9.45 -4.81
CA ALA A 22 -2.96 8.51 -3.86
C ALA A 22 -4.47 8.39 -4.06
N LYS A 23 -4.87 7.38 -4.85
CA LYS A 23 -6.28 7.02 -5.02
C LYS A 23 -6.60 5.73 -4.27
N ALA A 24 -7.23 5.86 -3.10
CA ALA A 24 -7.64 4.74 -2.25
C ALA A 24 -8.84 5.12 -1.37
N TYR A 25 -9.77 4.19 -1.19
CA TYR A 25 -10.83 4.32 -0.20
C TYR A 25 -10.32 3.88 1.17
N SER A 26 -10.67 4.62 2.23
CA SER A 26 -10.48 4.17 3.60
C SER A 26 -11.82 3.96 4.27
N GLY A 27 -12.14 2.72 4.62
CA GLY A 27 -13.31 2.41 5.45
C GLY A 27 -13.23 3.04 6.84
N LEU A 28 -12.02 3.26 7.36
CA LEU A 28 -11.80 3.92 8.66
C LEU A 28 -12.30 5.36 8.66
N TYR A 29 -11.99 6.11 7.60
CA TYR A 29 -12.40 7.51 7.45
C TYR A 29 -13.69 7.67 6.63
N LYS A 30 -14.26 6.57 6.12
CA LYS A 30 -15.43 6.52 5.22
C LYS A 30 -15.34 7.51 4.04
N ARG A 31 -14.13 7.70 3.51
CA ARG A 31 -13.87 8.66 2.42
C ARG A 31 -12.87 8.11 1.41
N GLU A 32 -12.96 8.62 0.20
CA GLU A 32 -11.98 8.41 -0.86
C GLU A 32 -10.86 9.44 -0.73
N PHE A 33 -9.62 8.95 -0.65
CA PHE A 33 -8.43 9.75 -0.83
C PHE A 33 -8.16 9.82 -2.33
N THR A 34 -8.05 11.04 -2.85
CA THR A 34 -7.76 11.34 -4.27
C THR A 34 -6.72 12.46 -4.36
N GLU A 35 -5.83 12.52 -3.38
CA GLU A 35 -4.82 13.57 -3.28
C GLU A 35 -3.68 13.30 -4.27
N GLU A 36 -3.29 14.35 -4.99
CA GLU A 36 -2.08 14.36 -5.81
C GLU A 36 -0.87 14.68 -4.94
N ASP A 37 0.32 14.27 -5.37
CA ASP A 37 1.59 14.54 -4.67
C ASP A 37 1.59 14.14 -3.17
N SER A 38 0.85 13.09 -2.82
CA SER A 38 0.77 12.64 -1.43
C SER A 38 1.96 11.77 -1.08
N GLU A 39 2.33 11.81 0.19
CA GLU A 39 3.28 10.88 0.76
C GLU A 39 2.61 9.51 0.96
N ILE A 40 2.98 8.55 0.14
CA ILE A 40 2.45 7.19 0.18
C ILE A 40 3.54 6.29 0.72
N ARG A 41 3.24 5.56 1.79
CA ARG A 41 4.20 4.67 2.44
C ARG A 41 3.54 3.35 2.77
N ILE A 42 4.30 2.28 2.69
CA ILE A 42 3.89 0.97 3.18
C ILE A 42 4.74 0.67 4.39
N ILE A 43 4.13 0.65 5.56
CA ILE A 43 4.78 0.33 6.84
C ILE A 43 4.38 -1.05 7.31
N LYS A 44 5.11 -1.59 8.28
CA LYS A 44 4.74 -2.82 8.98
C LYS A 44 3.99 -2.47 10.26
N ASP A 45 2.81 -3.05 10.45
CA ASP A 45 2.16 -3.02 11.77
C ASP A 45 2.93 -3.88 12.78
N GLU A 46 2.51 -3.88 14.04
CA GLU A 46 3.11 -4.69 15.11
C GLU A 46 3.16 -6.20 14.77
N LYS A 47 2.23 -6.69 13.95
CA LYS A 47 2.17 -8.07 13.47
C LYS A 47 2.92 -8.29 12.16
N LYS A 48 3.76 -7.34 11.72
CA LYS A 48 4.51 -7.34 10.46
C LYS A 48 3.63 -7.41 9.20
N ARG A 49 2.34 -7.12 9.32
CA ARG A 49 1.43 -6.99 8.19
C ARG A 49 1.68 -5.63 7.54
N PRO A 50 1.62 -5.56 6.21
CA PRO A 50 1.72 -4.29 5.53
C PRO A 50 0.54 -3.40 5.90
N LEU A 51 0.80 -2.10 6.05
CA LEU A 51 -0.19 -1.06 6.22
C LEU A 51 0.15 0.08 5.27
N LEU A 52 -0.80 0.45 4.42
CA LEU A 52 -0.65 1.63 3.57
C LEU A 52 -0.93 2.87 4.41
N THR A 53 -0.09 3.89 4.31
CA THR A 53 -0.34 5.22 4.86
C THR A 53 -0.26 6.27 3.75
N ILE A 54 -1.24 7.17 3.70
CA ILE A 54 -1.26 8.32 2.79
C ILE A 54 -1.21 9.59 3.64
N ASN A 55 -0.18 10.42 3.50
CA ASN A 55 0.03 11.62 4.31
C ASN A 55 -0.03 11.31 5.84
N GLY A 56 0.49 10.15 6.24
CA GLY A 56 0.44 9.67 7.62
C GLY A 56 -0.90 9.05 8.07
N LEU A 57 -1.91 9.01 7.20
CA LEU A 57 -3.21 8.40 7.49
C LEU A 57 -3.26 6.94 7.05
N SER A 58 -3.56 6.06 7.98
CA SER A 58 -3.61 4.61 7.75
C SER A 58 -4.81 4.20 6.89
N ILE A 59 -4.54 3.45 5.82
CA ILE A 59 -5.52 2.88 4.90
C ILE A 59 -5.35 1.36 4.89
N THR A 60 -6.13 0.69 5.74
CA THR A 60 -6.11 -0.76 5.90
C THR A 60 -6.72 -1.51 4.72
N ASP A 61 -7.81 -0.98 4.15
CA ASP A 61 -8.64 -1.66 3.14
C ASP A 61 -7.88 -1.95 1.83
N TRP A 62 -7.17 -0.95 1.32
CA TRP A 62 -6.35 -1.08 0.11
C TRP A 62 -5.27 -2.15 0.27
N CYS A 63 -4.68 -2.21 1.47
CA CYS A 63 -3.55 -3.08 1.75
C CYS A 63 -3.95 -4.56 1.71
N GLU A 64 -5.09 -4.93 2.29
CA GLU A 64 -5.56 -6.32 2.30
C GLU A 64 -5.77 -6.86 0.88
N GLN A 65 -6.41 -6.07 0.00
CA GLN A 65 -6.69 -6.49 -1.36
C GLN A 65 -5.43 -6.57 -2.22
N LYS A 66 -4.62 -5.51 -2.25
CA LYS A 66 -3.41 -5.45 -3.09
C LYS A 66 -2.31 -6.38 -2.61
N TRP A 67 -2.12 -6.52 -1.30
CA TRP A 67 -1.12 -7.43 -0.75
C TRP A 67 -1.47 -8.89 -1.02
N LYS A 68 -2.74 -9.26 -0.91
CA LYS A 68 -3.19 -10.61 -1.26
C LYS A 68 -2.92 -10.93 -2.73
N GLN A 69 -3.15 -9.98 -3.63
CA GLN A 69 -2.77 -10.13 -5.05
C GLN A 69 -1.25 -10.30 -5.22
N LEU A 70 -0.46 -9.46 -4.54
CA LEU A 70 1.00 -9.48 -4.62
C LEU A 70 1.60 -10.82 -4.12
N ILE A 71 1.10 -11.33 -2.99
CA ILE A 71 1.51 -12.65 -2.45
C ILE A 71 1.12 -13.77 -3.42
N ASN A 72 -0.10 -13.73 -3.96
CA ASN A 72 -0.58 -14.79 -4.84
C ASN A 72 0.19 -14.82 -6.17
N ARG A 73 0.56 -13.65 -6.69
CA ARG A 73 1.35 -13.50 -7.92
C ARG A 73 2.81 -13.93 -7.72
N ASN A 74 3.45 -13.55 -6.62
CA ASN A 74 4.79 -14.04 -6.26
C ASN A 74 4.84 -15.56 -6.08
N ARG A 75 3.77 -16.18 -5.56
CA ARG A 75 3.66 -17.64 -5.50
C ARG A 75 3.51 -18.27 -6.88
N SER A 76 2.73 -17.66 -7.77
CA SER A 76 2.50 -18.18 -9.12
C SER A 76 3.73 -18.04 -10.03
N GLN A 77 4.58 -17.03 -9.82
CA GLN A 77 5.84 -16.85 -10.57
C GLN A 77 6.99 -17.74 -10.09
N ARG A 78 6.85 -18.37 -8.91
CA ARG A 78 7.82 -19.33 -8.36
C ARG A 78 7.52 -20.79 -8.75
N LEU A 79 6.54 -21.02 -9.63
CA LEU A 79 6.17 -22.33 -10.17
C LEU A 79 6.77 -22.54 -11.57
#